data_AF-A0A9X3X2N5-F1
#
_entry.id   AF-A0A9X3X2N5-F1
#
_cell.length_a   1.000
_cell.length_b   1.000
_cell.length_c   1.000
_cell.angle_alpha   90.00
_cell.angle_beta   90.00
_cell.angle_gamma   90.00
#
_symmetry.space_group_name_H-M   'P 1'
#
loop_
_entity.id
_entity.type
_entity.pdbx_description
1 polymer ?
#
loop_
_entity_poly.entity_id
_entity_poly.type
_entity_poly.pdbx_seq_one_letter_code
_entity_poly.pdbx_strand_id
1 'polypeptide(L)'
;MTRALAVTLLSCFLGFVTGCGDTADPEPDEGNPFEGTYKVTSHTKDEMGCTGPGTEVTGGDTFFRLTEENLFGTAVLAYRTCTDATTCEESTNLFASFINMGNGWVRHIETASGTSETCALSLTEGPLVETETGLRLESRTHSADVMLNMGEECDTDLVEPRRDELTCTAIEILVADKL
;
A
#
# COMPACT_ATOMS: atom_id res chain seq x y z
N MET A 1 7.91 -43.44 78.62
CA MET A 1 6.86 -42.45 78.95
C MET A 1 7.30 -41.17 78.26
N THR A 2 6.66 -40.60 77.24
CA THR A 2 5.27 -40.59 76.80
C THR A 2 5.26 -40.15 75.33
N ARG A 3 4.51 -40.89 74.49
CA ARG A 3 3.70 -40.52 73.30
C ARG A 3 3.68 -39.01 72.91
N ALA A 4 3.58 -38.58 71.65
CA ALA A 4 2.97 -39.17 70.45
C ALA A 4 3.09 -38.22 69.22
N LEU A 5 2.98 -38.82 68.02
CA LEU A 5 2.36 -38.36 66.76
C LEU A 5 2.73 -36.97 66.19
N ALA A 6 3.46 -36.91 65.07
CA ALA A 6 3.03 -37.10 63.68
C ALA A 6 2.54 -35.82 63.02
N VAL A 7 3.25 -35.33 61.98
CA VAL A 7 2.67 -34.86 60.71
C VAL A 7 3.70 -35.11 59.60
N THR A 8 3.22 -35.83 58.59
CA THR A 8 3.85 -36.25 57.34
C THR A 8 3.62 -35.19 56.26
N LEU A 9 4.58 -34.96 55.34
CA LEU A 9 4.43 -34.46 53.95
C LEU A 9 5.86 -34.22 53.43
N LEU A 10 6.55 -35.14 52.75
CA LEU A 10 6.30 -35.73 51.42
C LEU A 10 5.96 -34.69 50.35
N SER A 11 6.96 -34.28 49.55
CA SER A 11 6.81 -34.12 48.09
C SER A 11 8.17 -33.96 47.41
N CYS A 12 8.62 -35.05 46.78
CA CYS A 12 9.66 -35.06 45.77
C CYS A 12 9.20 -34.26 44.56
N PHE A 13 9.85 -33.14 44.26
CA PHE A 13 9.75 -32.50 42.93
C PHE A 13 10.91 -33.00 42.05
N LEU A 14 10.75 -34.20 41.49
CA LEU A 14 11.40 -34.59 40.25
C LEU A 14 10.48 -34.15 39.10
N GLY A 15 10.65 -32.90 38.67
CA GLY A 15 9.98 -32.37 37.48
C GLY A 15 10.77 -32.78 36.24
N PHE A 16 10.21 -33.75 35.50
CA PHE A 16 10.61 -34.05 34.13
C PHE A 16 10.51 -32.78 33.28
N VAL A 17 11.59 -32.43 32.58
CA VAL A 17 11.55 -31.46 31.48
C VAL A 17 10.82 -32.14 30.33
N THR A 18 9.49 -32.05 30.33
CA THR A 18 8.70 -32.24 29.12
C THR A 18 9.00 -31.05 28.23
N GLY A 19 9.83 -31.26 27.21
CA GLY A 19 9.91 -30.35 26.08
C GLY A 19 8.53 -30.30 25.43
N CYS A 20 7.75 -29.27 25.75
CA CYS A 20 6.62 -28.86 24.95
C CYS A 20 7.22 -28.39 23.62
N GLY A 21 7.24 -29.28 22.65
CA GLY A 21 7.34 -28.92 21.26
C GLY A 21 6.15 -28.05 20.96
N ASP A 22 6.37 -26.74 21.03
CA ASP A 22 5.50 -25.74 20.44
C ASP A 22 5.74 -25.83 18.93
N THR A 23 5.27 -26.94 18.33
CA THR A 23 4.91 -26.96 16.91
C THR A 23 3.67 -26.07 16.82
N ALA A 24 3.90 -24.75 16.86
CA ALA A 24 3.06 -23.83 16.14
C ALA A 24 3.10 -24.34 14.70
N ASP A 25 2.04 -25.02 14.29
CA ASP A 25 1.77 -25.20 12.87
C ASP A 25 1.92 -23.81 12.25
N PRO A 26 2.85 -23.62 11.29
CA PRO A 26 2.94 -22.33 10.62
C PRO A 26 1.57 -22.09 10.02
N GLU A 27 0.90 -21.02 10.46
CA GLU A 27 -0.30 -20.56 9.79
C GLU A 27 0.05 -20.47 8.30
N PRO A 28 -0.79 -21.01 7.39
CA PRO A 28 -0.52 -20.88 5.99
C PRO A 28 -0.29 -19.40 5.74
N ASP A 29 0.86 -19.08 5.12
CA ASP A 29 1.19 -17.74 4.68
C ASP A 29 0.12 -17.38 3.65
N GLU A 30 -0.99 -16.83 4.12
CA GLU A 30 -2.08 -16.31 3.30
C GLU A 30 -1.46 -15.09 2.63
N GLY A 31 -0.82 -15.34 1.49
CA GLY A 31 -0.17 -14.32 0.68
C GLY A 31 -1.10 -13.14 0.47
N ASN A 32 -0.52 -11.99 0.16
CA ASN A 32 -1.24 -10.74 0.13
C ASN A 32 -2.47 -10.81 -0.80
N PRO A 33 -3.67 -10.42 -0.32
CA PRO A 33 -4.93 -10.66 -1.04
C PRO A 33 -4.98 -9.92 -2.38
N PHE A 34 -4.18 -8.87 -2.55
CA PHE A 34 -4.08 -8.08 -3.77
C PHE A 34 -3.09 -8.64 -4.80
N GLU A 35 -2.29 -9.66 -4.46
CA GLU A 35 -1.40 -10.27 -5.44
C GLU A 35 -2.19 -11.05 -6.49
N GLY A 36 -1.82 -10.88 -7.76
CA GLY A 36 -2.48 -11.57 -8.87
C GLY A 36 -2.42 -10.80 -10.18
N THR A 37 -3.00 -11.41 -11.22
CA THR A 37 -3.21 -10.73 -12.50
C THR A 37 -4.67 -10.29 -12.59
N TYR A 38 -4.87 -9.10 -13.13
CA TYR A 38 -6.15 -8.43 -13.18
C TYR A 38 -6.47 -8.01 -14.62
N LYS A 39 -7.75 -8.04 -14.96
CA LYS A 39 -8.29 -7.49 -16.20
C LYS A 39 -9.04 -6.21 -15.89
N VAL A 40 -8.64 -5.11 -16.51
CA VAL A 40 -9.31 -3.82 -16.35
C VAL A 40 -10.71 -3.89 -16.99
N THR A 41 -11.72 -3.49 -16.23
CA THR A 41 -13.12 -3.47 -16.67
C THR A 41 -13.65 -2.05 -16.85
N SER A 42 -13.05 -1.06 -16.19
CA SER A 42 -13.32 0.36 -16.39
C SER A 42 -12.11 1.18 -15.97
N HIS A 43 -11.77 2.21 -16.75
CA HIS A 43 -10.74 3.17 -16.42
C HIS A 43 -11.19 4.57 -16.80
N THR A 44 -11.40 5.43 -15.81
CA THR A 44 -11.89 6.80 -15.99
C THR A 44 -10.96 7.80 -15.35
N LYS A 45 -10.87 8.98 -15.94
CA LYS A 45 -10.06 10.09 -15.42
C LYS A 45 -10.74 11.43 -15.65
N ASP A 46 -10.76 12.26 -14.62
CA ASP A 46 -11.07 13.70 -14.70
C ASP A 46 -9.78 14.47 -14.42
N GLU A 47 -9.33 15.28 -15.37
CA GLU A 47 -8.14 16.14 -15.24
C GLU A 47 -8.51 17.62 -14.99
N MET A 48 -9.80 17.91 -14.84
CA MET A 48 -10.31 19.26 -14.56
C MET A 48 -10.75 19.42 -13.10
N GLY A 49 -10.61 18.39 -12.27
CA GLY A 49 -10.94 18.41 -10.86
C GLY A 49 -11.27 17.02 -10.34
N CYS A 50 -11.92 16.99 -9.16
CA CYS A 50 -12.21 15.74 -8.44
C CYS A 50 -13.70 15.59 -8.08
N THR A 51 -14.56 16.10 -8.96
CA THR A 51 -16.02 16.14 -8.74
C THR A 51 -16.73 14.86 -9.16
N GLY A 52 -16.08 14.02 -9.97
CA GLY A 52 -16.62 12.74 -10.44
C GLY A 52 -15.59 11.95 -11.25
N PRO A 53 -15.98 10.78 -11.80
CA PRO A 53 -15.05 9.86 -12.47
C PRO A 53 -14.40 10.40 -13.75
N GLY A 54 -14.97 11.43 -14.38
CA GLY A 54 -14.47 11.99 -15.63
C GLY A 54 -14.78 11.13 -16.85
N THR A 55 -13.87 11.14 -17.83
CA THR A 55 -14.02 10.43 -19.11
C THR A 55 -13.29 9.10 -19.11
N GLU A 56 -13.77 8.13 -19.88
CA GLU A 56 -13.07 6.87 -20.10
C GLU A 56 -11.69 7.12 -20.73
N VAL A 57 -10.67 6.46 -20.18
CA VAL A 57 -9.30 6.49 -20.68
C VAL A 57 -9.20 5.52 -21.84
N THR A 58 -9.03 6.04 -23.05
CA THR A 58 -8.80 5.21 -24.24
C THR A 58 -7.32 4.88 -24.39
N GLY A 59 -6.98 3.60 -24.54
CA GLY A 59 -5.58 3.16 -24.67
C GLY A 59 -4.84 2.96 -23.34
N GLY A 60 -5.58 2.90 -22.22
CA GLY A 60 -5.02 2.48 -20.93
C GLY A 60 -4.71 0.98 -20.86
N ASP A 61 -4.27 0.54 -19.69
CA ASP A 61 -3.91 -0.86 -19.45
C ASP A 61 -5.13 -1.77 -19.61
N THR A 62 -4.97 -2.87 -20.36
CA THR A 62 -6.03 -3.90 -20.45
C THR A 62 -5.88 -4.94 -19.35
N PHE A 63 -4.63 -5.23 -18.99
CA PHE A 63 -4.27 -6.17 -17.93
C PHE A 63 -3.11 -5.58 -17.12
N PHE A 64 -3.04 -5.94 -15.84
CA PHE A 64 -1.89 -5.65 -15.00
C PHE A 64 -1.69 -6.76 -13.98
N ARG A 65 -0.50 -6.82 -13.40
CA ARG A 65 -0.15 -7.73 -12.31
C ARG A 65 0.32 -6.95 -11.11
N LEU A 66 -0.15 -7.37 -9.94
CA LEU A 66 0.36 -6.94 -8.65
C LEU A 66 1.18 -8.08 -8.03
N THR A 67 2.35 -7.74 -7.52
CA THR A 67 3.24 -8.65 -6.81
C THR A 67 3.83 -7.91 -5.63
N GLU A 68 3.86 -8.54 -4.46
CA GLU A 68 4.50 -7.95 -3.30
C GLU A 68 6.02 -8.07 -3.43
N GLU A 69 6.69 -6.94 -3.27
CA GLU A 69 8.13 -6.81 -3.35
C GLU A 69 8.64 -6.02 -2.14
N ASN A 70 9.88 -6.27 -1.74
CA ASN A 70 10.55 -5.46 -0.72
C ASN A 70 11.51 -4.48 -1.41
N LEU A 71 11.21 -3.20 -1.31
CA LEU A 71 12.06 -2.12 -1.82
C LEU A 71 12.58 -1.31 -0.64
N PHE A 72 13.90 -1.37 -0.43
CA PHE A 72 14.59 -0.62 0.63
C PHE A 72 14.04 -0.85 2.05
N GLY A 73 13.55 -2.07 2.33
CA GLY A 73 12.96 -2.42 3.63
C GLY A 73 11.46 -2.15 3.74
N THR A 74 10.84 -1.59 2.71
CA THR A 74 9.40 -1.30 2.65
C THR A 74 8.71 -2.30 1.74
N ALA A 75 7.58 -2.85 2.20
CA ALA A 75 6.72 -3.69 1.37
C ALA A 75 5.96 -2.83 0.34
N VAL A 76 6.05 -3.22 -0.92
CA VAL A 76 5.46 -2.53 -2.08
C VAL A 76 4.67 -3.55 -2.91
N LEU A 77 3.43 -3.25 -3.27
CA LEU A 77 2.72 -3.95 -4.33
C LEU A 77 3.15 -3.35 -5.66
N ALA A 78 4.09 -4.02 -6.31
CA ALA A 78 4.64 -3.66 -7.61
C ALA A 78 3.57 -3.81 -8.70
N TYR A 79 3.26 -2.70 -9.38
CA TYR A 79 2.36 -2.68 -10.53
C TYR A 79 3.15 -2.93 -11.82
N ARG A 80 2.77 -3.97 -12.57
CA ARG A 80 3.31 -4.26 -13.90
C ARG A 80 2.18 -4.25 -14.92
N THR A 81 2.35 -3.47 -15.98
CA THR A 81 1.45 -3.50 -17.14
C THR A 81 1.60 -4.84 -17.87
N CYS A 82 0.50 -5.34 -18.42
CA CYS A 82 0.50 -6.60 -19.15
C CYS A 82 -0.22 -6.45 -20.50
N THR A 83 0.35 -7.04 -21.54
CA THR A 83 -0.27 -7.07 -22.87
C THR A 83 -1.39 -8.10 -22.93
N ASP A 84 -1.31 -9.13 -22.09
CA ASP A 84 -2.34 -10.15 -21.88
C ASP A 84 -2.28 -10.69 -20.45
N ALA A 85 -3.13 -11.67 -20.11
CA ALA A 85 -3.22 -12.25 -18.77
C ALA A 85 -1.93 -12.97 -18.28
N THR A 86 -0.97 -13.22 -19.15
CA THR A 86 0.24 -14.00 -18.86
C THR A 86 1.54 -13.26 -19.17
N THR A 87 1.50 -12.29 -20.09
CA THR A 87 2.65 -11.53 -20.56
C THR A 87 2.66 -10.13 -19.95
N CYS A 88 3.54 -9.90 -18.98
CA CYS A 88 3.72 -8.61 -18.32
C CYS A 88 5.10 -8.02 -18.60
N GLU A 89 5.20 -6.70 -18.49
CA GLU A 89 6.50 -6.04 -18.50
C GLU A 89 7.38 -6.54 -17.36
N GLU A 90 8.69 -6.63 -17.61
CA GLU A 90 9.65 -7.02 -16.57
C GLU A 90 9.85 -5.89 -15.55
N SER A 91 9.79 -4.64 -16.02
CA SER A 91 9.92 -3.45 -15.19
C SER A 91 8.66 -3.14 -14.40
N THR A 92 8.84 -2.84 -13.12
CA THR A 92 7.78 -2.31 -12.25
C THR A 92 7.53 -0.84 -12.55
N ASN A 93 6.26 -0.46 -12.70
CA ASN A 93 5.85 0.94 -12.76
C ASN A 93 5.71 1.48 -11.33
N LEU A 94 6.76 2.13 -10.83
CA LEU A 94 6.78 2.68 -9.46
C LEU A 94 5.69 3.73 -9.22
N PHE A 95 5.31 4.50 -10.25
CA PHE A 95 4.23 5.49 -10.15
C PHE A 95 2.83 4.86 -10.14
N ALA A 96 2.70 3.59 -10.53
CA ALA A 96 1.43 2.88 -10.45
C ALA A 96 1.34 1.93 -9.23
N SER A 97 2.45 1.73 -8.54
CA SER A 97 2.61 0.79 -7.41
C SER A 97 2.02 1.33 -6.10
N PHE A 98 1.91 0.46 -5.09
CA PHE A 98 1.30 0.79 -3.81
C PHE A 98 2.25 0.48 -2.66
N ILE A 99 2.25 1.33 -1.64
CA ILE A 99 3.01 1.14 -0.40
C ILE A 99 2.05 0.73 0.72
N ASN A 100 2.50 -0.14 1.62
CA ASN A 100 1.73 -0.48 2.81
C ASN A 100 1.98 0.56 3.91
N MET A 101 0.95 1.31 4.29
CA MET A 101 1.02 2.34 5.35
C MET A 101 0.47 1.85 6.70
N GLY A 102 0.35 0.53 6.89
CA GLY A 102 -0.09 -0.11 8.14
C GLY A 102 -1.60 -0.25 8.29
N ASN A 103 -2.38 0.58 7.59
CA ASN A 103 -3.85 0.49 7.51
C ASN A 103 -4.36 0.01 6.13
N GLY A 104 -3.45 -0.33 5.22
CA GLY A 104 -3.77 -0.79 3.87
C GLY A 104 -2.70 -0.42 2.85
N TRP A 105 -2.96 -0.84 1.62
CA TRP A 105 -2.15 -0.52 0.45
C TRP A 105 -2.62 0.78 -0.18
N VAL A 106 -1.72 1.73 -0.35
CA VAL A 106 -2.02 3.08 -0.83
C VAL A 106 -1.08 3.44 -1.97
N ARG A 107 -1.62 3.96 -3.07
CA ARG A 107 -0.82 4.68 -4.05
C ARG A 107 -0.47 6.00 -3.41
N HIS A 108 0.81 6.33 -3.28
CA HIS A 108 1.28 7.57 -2.66
C HIS A 108 2.48 8.08 -3.45
N ILE A 109 2.31 9.23 -4.11
CA ILE A 109 3.32 9.81 -4.99
C ILE A 109 3.40 11.29 -4.69
N GLU A 110 4.59 11.74 -4.34
CA GLU A 110 4.90 13.13 -4.13
C GLU A 110 5.85 13.59 -5.22
N THR A 111 5.59 14.76 -5.79
CA THR A 111 6.52 15.41 -6.70
C THR A 111 6.66 16.88 -6.35
N ALA A 112 7.86 17.40 -6.58
CA ALA A 112 8.19 18.80 -6.43
C ALA A 112 9.08 19.21 -7.60
N SER A 113 8.80 20.37 -8.18
CA SER A 113 9.62 20.94 -9.25
C SER A 113 9.49 22.46 -9.26
N GLY A 114 10.58 23.18 -9.49
CA GLY A 114 10.53 24.63 -9.41
C GLY A 114 11.89 25.31 -9.39
N THR A 115 11.89 26.52 -8.84
CA THR A 115 13.05 27.40 -8.70
C THR A 115 13.34 27.65 -7.22
N SER A 116 14.28 28.55 -6.92
CA SER A 116 14.54 29.01 -5.55
C SER A 116 13.45 29.93 -4.97
N GLU A 117 12.48 30.36 -5.79
CA GLU A 117 11.40 31.27 -5.36
C GLU A 117 10.02 30.61 -5.39
N THR A 118 9.81 29.67 -6.30
CA THR A 118 8.52 29.05 -6.57
C THR A 118 8.65 27.53 -6.66
N CYS A 119 7.70 26.80 -6.10
CA CYS A 119 7.69 25.34 -6.16
C CYS A 119 6.31 24.81 -6.55
N ALA A 120 6.26 24.03 -7.62
CA ALA A 120 5.09 23.27 -8.00
C ALA A 120 5.12 21.95 -7.23
N LEU A 121 4.14 21.77 -6.35
CA LEU A 121 3.97 20.59 -5.50
C LEU A 121 2.80 19.76 -6.00
N SER A 122 2.94 18.44 -5.98
CA SER A 122 1.86 17.51 -6.30
C SER A 122 1.89 16.29 -5.40
N LEU A 123 0.69 15.86 -4.98
CA LEU A 123 0.44 14.65 -4.22
C LEU A 123 -0.61 13.82 -4.95
N THR A 124 -0.28 12.60 -5.36
CA THR A 124 -1.27 11.62 -5.83
C THR A 124 -1.44 10.54 -4.78
N GLU A 125 -2.65 10.41 -4.24
CA GLU A 125 -2.95 9.42 -3.21
C GLU A 125 -4.27 8.69 -3.43
N GLY A 126 -4.35 7.43 -3.04
CA GLY A 126 -5.57 6.64 -3.17
C GLY A 126 -5.44 5.22 -2.61
N PRO A 127 -6.43 4.73 -1.84
CA PRO A 127 -6.38 3.36 -1.32
C PRO A 127 -6.64 2.34 -2.44
N LEU A 128 -5.99 1.18 -2.33
CA LEU A 128 -6.37 -0.02 -3.05
C LEU A 128 -7.44 -0.75 -2.25
N VAL A 129 -8.61 -0.98 -2.86
CA VAL A 129 -9.78 -1.54 -2.19
C VAL A 129 -10.21 -2.82 -2.89
N GLU A 130 -10.45 -3.89 -2.13
CA GLU A 130 -11.02 -5.12 -2.67
C GLU A 130 -12.49 -4.91 -3.09
N THR A 131 -12.88 -5.56 -4.18
CA THR A 131 -14.28 -5.68 -4.61
C THR A 131 -14.70 -7.13 -4.59
N GLU A 132 -15.97 -7.42 -4.91
CA GLU A 132 -16.46 -8.80 -4.97
C GLU A 132 -15.70 -9.66 -6.00
N THR A 133 -15.22 -9.06 -7.09
CA THR A 133 -14.59 -9.75 -8.22
C THR A 133 -13.11 -9.43 -8.41
N GLY A 134 -12.56 -8.48 -7.66
CA GLY A 134 -11.17 -8.04 -7.82
C GLY A 134 -10.86 -6.83 -6.97
N LEU A 135 -10.60 -5.69 -7.62
CA LEU A 135 -10.21 -4.46 -6.93
C LEU A 135 -10.72 -3.19 -7.58
N ARG A 136 -10.69 -2.12 -6.79
CA ARG A 136 -10.90 -0.74 -7.20
C ARG A 136 -9.75 0.11 -6.69
N LEU A 137 -9.18 0.89 -7.59
CA LEU A 137 -8.29 1.99 -7.29
C LEU A 137 -9.03 3.30 -7.57
N GLU A 138 -9.09 4.18 -6.59
CA GLU A 138 -9.47 5.58 -6.76
C GLU A 138 -8.33 6.45 -6.24
N SER A 139 -7.59 7.08 -7.15
CA SER A 139 -6.50 7.99 -6.80
C SER A 139 -6.85 9.43 -7.14
N ARG A 140 -6.49 10.34 -6.24
CA ARG A 140 -6.70 11.79 -6.39
C ARG A 140 -5.35 12.47 -6.44
N THR A 141 -5.17 13.34 -7.42
CA THR A 141 -4.02 14.23 -7.51
C THR A 141 -4.42 15.60 -6.98
N HIS A 142 -3.63 16.09 -6.03
CA HIS A 142 -3.72 17.43 -5.47
C HIS A 142 -2.45 18.18 -5.82
N SER A 143 -2.57 19.45 -6.21
CA SER A 143 -1.42 20.25 -6.61
C SER A 143 -1.57 21.72 -6.25
N ALA A 144 -0.45 22.40 -6.08
CA ALA A 144 -0.38 23.86 -5.93
C ALA A 144 0.98 24.39 -6.40
N ASP A 145 1.00 25.64 -6.84
CA ASP A 145 2.21 26.44 -6.99
C ASP A 145 2.37 27.31 -5.73
N VAL A 146 3.46 27.09 -5.00
CA VAL A 146 3.72 27.79 -3.73
C VAL A 146 4.95 28.69 -3.81
N MET A 147 4.95 29.78 -3.03
CA MET A 147 6.13 30.60 -2.82
C MET A 147 7.00 29.99 -1.73
N LEU A 148 8.30 29.89 -2.00
CA LEU A 148 9.28 29.41 -1.04
C LEU A 148 9.69 30.52 -0.08
N ASN A 149 9.81 30.15 1.20
CA ASN A 149 10.42 31.01 2.20
C ASN A 149 11.94 31.03 2.03
N MET A 150 12.60 32.04 2.61
CA MET A 150 14.06 32.13 2.58
C MET A 150 14.70 30.90 3.23
N GLY A 151 15.46 30.14 2.44
CA GLY A 151 16.15 28.93 2.87
C GLY A 151 15.36 27.63 2.70
N GLU A 152 14.13 27.68 2.19
CA GLU A 152 13.43 26.48 1.71
C GLU A 152 13.98 26.06 0.34
N GLU A 153 14.12 24.77 0.13
CA GLU A 153 14.44 24.16 -1.17
C GLU A 153 13.16 23.56 -1.77
N CYS A 154 13.04 23.58 -3.10
CA CYS A 154 11.90 22.95 -3.78
C CYS A 154 12.10 21.44 -3.85
N ASP A 155 11.60 20.72 -2.86
CA ASP A 155 11.64 19.26 -2.78
C ASP A 155 10.32 18.67 -2.26
N THR A 156 10.23 17.34 -2.25
CA THR A 156 9.02 16.60 -1.85
C THR A 156 8.73 16.72 -0.36
N ASP A 157 9.71 17.08 0.49
CA ASP A 157 9.50 17.22 1.93
C ASP A 157 8.56 18.41 2.25
N LEU A 158 8.33 19.30 1.28
CA LEU A 158 7.34 20.38 1.36
C LEU A 158 5.89 19.93 1.11
N VAL A 159 5.64 18.76 0.52
CA VAL A 159 4.29 18.33 0.11
C VAL A 159 3.38 18.12 1.32
N GLU A 160 3.81 17.34 2.30
CA GLU A 160 2.99 17.04 3.48
C GLU A 160 2.78 18.27 4.39
N PRO A 161 3.80 19.10 4.72
CA PRO A 161 3.58 20.33 5.50
C PRO A 161 2.66 21.35 4.82
N ARG A 162 2.55 21.31 3.48
CA ARG A 162 1.68 22.20 2.69
C ARG A 162 0.46 21.50 2.13
N ARG A 163 0.09 20.32 2.66
CA ARG A 163 -1.06 19.52 2.19
C ARG A 163 -2.36 20.33 2.12
N ASP A 164 -2.60 21.20 3.10
CA ASP A 164 -3.79 22.06 3.16
C ASP A 164 -3.82 23.16 2.07
N GLU A 165 -2.69 23.47 1.42
CA GLU A 165 -2.61 24.38 0.28
C GLU A 165 -2.90 23.67 -1.06
N LEU A 166 -2.81 22.33 -1.09
CA LEU A 166 -2.99 21.55 -2.31
C LEU A 166 -4.47 21.45 -2.67
N THR A 167 -4.79 21.77 -3.92
CA THR A 167 -6.17 21.63 -4.44
C THR A 167 -6.27 20.37 -5.29
N CYS A 168 -7.36 19.62 -5.16
CA CYS A 168 -7.59 18.42 -5.96
C CYS A 168 -7.80 18.80 -7.44
N THR A 169 -6.87 18.40 -8.30
CA THR A 169 -6.83 18.75 -9.72
C THR A 169 -7.15 17.58 -10.64
N ALA A 170 -7.02 16.34 -10.17
CA ALA A 170 -7.43 15.18 -10.93
C ALA A 170 -7.93 14.03 -10.07
N ILE A 171 -8.79 13.21 -10.63
CA ILE A 171 -9.18 11.91 -10.08
C ILE A 171 -9.09 10.85 -11.18
N GLU A 172 -8.52 9.71 -10.82
CA GLU A 172 -8.43 8.53 -11.66
C GLU A 172 -9.08 7.36 -10.93
N ILE A 173 -9.97 6.66 -11.62
CA ILE A 173 -10.65 5.48 -11.11
C ILE A 173 -10.40 4.33 -12.06
N LEU A 174 -9.83 3.26 -11.52
CA LEU A 174 -9.60 1.99 -12.22
C LEU A 174 -10.31 0.87 -11.46
N VAL A 175 -11.11 0.08 -12.17
CA VAL A 175 -11.77 -1.11 -11.65
C VAL A 175 -11.30 -2.31 -12.46
N ALA A 176 -11.00 -3.40 -11.77
CA ALA A 176 -10.50 -4.60 -12.41
C ALA A 176 -10.95 -5.88 -11.70
N ASP A 177 -11.16 -6.92 -12.50
CA ASP A 177 -11.48 -8.26 -12.03
C ASP A 177 -10.21 -9.08 -11.90
N LYS A 178 -10.09 -9.87 -10.83
CA LYS A 178 -8.99 -10.80 -10.62
C LYS A 178 -9.18 -12.02 -11.53
N LEU A 179 -8.08 -12.50 -12.12
CA LEU A 179 -8.05 -13.65 -13.04
C LEU A 179 -7.69 -14.97 -12.34
#